data_AF-A0A9P5P0C3-F1
#
_entry.id   AF-A0A9P5P0C3-F1
#
_cell.length_a   1.000
_cell.length_b   1.000
_cell.length_c   1.000
_cell.angle_alpha   90.00
_cell.angle_beta   90.00
_cell.angle_gamma   90.00
#
_symmetry.space_group_name_H-M   'P 1'
#
loop_
_entity.id
_entity.type
_entity.pdbx_description
1 polymer ?
#
loop_
_entity_poly.entity_id
_entity_poly.type
_entity_poly.pdbx_seq_one_letter_code
_entity_poly.pdbx_strand_id
1 'polypeptide(L)'
;MSTSSAISVSKSTLMHASLAHVSPEVRTMDDILLTLSPTSASRKYLPTEILLLIRDHLFMTMTAQLVQQSVVALEAYEHSLTDLLCSDCTAYNLEIYGPDIWQWIISLERARAFRSKLVEAQATRTNVPNPKQFVDREHWLECHLSYKVAASPVIVMGLGDTYSMSSAARPLASSIDIWGLMNSVLREFDCEAVREPEDVMCTLQCVGRGQICPKRNYMQVIPVQQHHKVTQEDLDGLAQVALHRASRDLCLSSEYPEIYNTRRHHISSSAGRLRWSVFQGRGLKVKICQALPLLYFAL
;
A
#
# COMPACT_ATOMS: atom_id res chain seq x y z
N MET A 1 22.01 27.76 0.06
CA MET A 1 20.90 26.86 -0.28
C MET A 1 20.50 26.16 1.02
N SER A 2 19.37 26.53 1.61
CA SER A 2 18.89 25.87 2.84
C SER A 2 18.41 24.47 2.48
N THR A 3 18.98 23.45 3.10
CA THR A 3 18.50 22.07 2.96
C THR A 3 17.14 21.99 3.65
N SER A 4 16.06 21.90 2.88
CA SER A 4 14.73 21.67 3.43
C SER A 4 14.74 20.36 4.22
N SER A 5 14.38 20.44 5.50
CA SER A 5 14.23 19.27 6.35
C SER A 5 13.11 18.39 5.79
N ALA A 6 13.45 17.15 5.45
CA ALA A 6 12.51 16.17 4.94
C ALA A 6 12.84 14.80 5.54
N ILE A 7 11.80 13.99 5.82
CA ILE A 7 11.96 12.61 6.28
C ILE A 7 11.56 11.69 5.14
N SER A 8 12.42 10.72 4.81
CA SER A 8 12.11 9.65 3.86
C SER A 8 11.46 8.47 4.59
N VAL A 9 10.26 8.09 4.18
CA VAL A 9 9.50 6.98 4.78
C VAL A 9 8.92 6.07 3.70
N SER A 10 8.78 4.77 3.98
CA SER A 10 8.11 3.87 3.05
C SER A 10 6.60 4.19 2.94
N LYS A 11 6.07 4.07 1.72
CA LYS A 11 4.64 4.24 1.41
C LYS A 11 3.76 3.33 2.28
N SER A 12 4.12 2.05 2.39
CA SER A 12 3.38 1.07 3.18
C SER A 12 3.37 1.45 4.66
N THR A 13 4.53 1.78 5.23
CA THR A 13 4.63 2.23 6.62
C THR A 13 3.70 3.38 6.92
N LEU A 14 3.71 4.41 6.07
CA LEU A 14 2.88 5.59 6.28
C LEU A 14 1.38 5.29 6.11
N MET A 15 0.99 4.41 5.18
CA MET A 15 -0.40 3.95 5.03
C MET A 15 -0.89 3.21 6.28
N HIS A 16 -0.11 2.25 6.78
CA HIS A 16 -0.47 1.45 7.95
C HIS A 16 -0.45 2.27 9.25
N ALA A 17 0.54 3.14 9.42
CA ALA A 17 0.62 4.07 10.55
C ALA A 17 -0.57 5.03 10.58
N SER A 18 -0.97 5.57 9.42
CA SER A 18 -2.14 6.45 9.30
C SER A 18 -3.44 5.74 9.68
N LEU A 19 -3.61 4.48 9.25
CA LEU A 19 -4.75 3.66 9.66
C LEU A 19 -4.74 3.34 11.16
N ALA A 20 -3.58 3.04 11.74
CA ALA A 20 -3.44 2.80 13.17
C ALA A 20 -3.78 4.06 13.98
N HIS A 21 -3.34 5.24 13.52
CA HIS A 21 -3.61 6.53 14.17
C HIS A 21 -5.10 6.82 14.31
N VAL A 22 -5.88 6.50 13.27
CA VAL A 22 -7.34 6.71 13.28
C VAL A 22 -8.14 5.53 13.83
N SER A 23 -7.47 4.51 14.35
CA SER A 23 -8.14 3.37 15.00
C SER A 23 -8.91 3.83 16.25
N PRO A 24 -10.05 3.21 16.58
CA PRO A 24 -10.83 3.59 17.75
C PRO A 24 -10.03 3.40 19.05
N GLU A 25 -9.14 2.43 19.12
CA GLU A 25 -8.29 2.16 20.27
C GLU A 25 -7.33 3.33 20.53
N VAL A 26 -6.60 3.78 19.51
CA VAL A 26 -5.67 4.91 19.62
C VAL A 26 -6.42 6.22 19.89
N ARG A 27 -7.54 6.46 19.20
CA ARG A 27 -8.37 7.65 19.44
C ARG A 27 -8.93 7.71 20.86
N THR A 28 -9.43 6.58 21.39
CA THR A 28 -9.92 6.52 22.77
C THR A 28 -8.81 6.84 23.76
N MET A 29 -7.58 6.36 23.49
CA MET A 29 -6.43 6.67 24.33
C MET A 29 -6.06 8.16 24.27
N ASP A 30 -6.13 8.76 23.08
CA ASP A 30 -5.90 10.20 22.89
C ASP A 30 -6.98 11.05 23.59
N ASP A 31 -8.24 10.64 23.54
CA ASP A 31 -9.33 11.29 24.28
C ASP A 31 -9.13 11.21 25.80
N ILE A 32 -8.64 10.07 26.31
CA ILE A 32 -8.25 9.95 27.72
C ILE A 32 -7.13 10.94 28.03
N LEU A 33 -6.06 10.99 27.23
CA LEU A 33 -4.95 11.92 27.44
C LEU A 33 -5.40 13.40 27.44
N LEU A 34 -6.34 13.77 26.58
CA LEU A 34 -6.88 15.14 26.50
C LEU A 34 -7.80 15.50 27.67
N THR A 35 -8.62 14.55 28.14
CA THR A 35 -9.58 14.79 29.23
C THR A 35 -8.94 14.84 30.62
N LEU A 36 -7.71 14.34 30.75
CA LEU A 36 -6.94 14.31 32.01
C LEU A 36 -6.34 15.65 32.44
N SER A 37 -6.84 16.76 31.88
CA SER A 37 -6.42 18.10 32.23
C SER A 37 -6.42 18.30 33.77
N PRO A 38 -5.34 18.88 34.35
CA PRO A 38 -5.01 18.80 35.78
C PRO A 38 -6.01 19.49 36.73
N THR A 39 -7.09 20.09 36.21
CA THR A 39 -8.09 20.82 36.98
C THR A 39 -9.11 19.93 37.69
N SER A 40 -9.25 18.65 37.30
CA SER A 40 -10.21 17.72 37.93
C SER A 40 -9.55 16.86 39.01
N ALA A 41 -9.33 17.44 40.20
CA ALA A 41 -8.68 16.83 41.36
C ALA A 41 -9.39 15.60 42.01
N SER A 42 -10.40 15.02 41.37
CA SER A 42 -11.29 14.01 41.95
C SER A 42 -11.05 12.58 41.46
N ARG A 43 -10.30 12.38 40.36
CA ARG A 43 -10.14 11.05 39.75
C ARG A 43 -8.72 10.53 39.88
N LYS A 44 -8.60 9.30 40.39
CA LYS A 44 -7.34 8.54 40.44
C LYS A 44 -7.05 7.99 39.05
N TYR A 45 -6.27 8.73 38.28
CA TYR A 45 -5.76 8.30 36.98
C TYR A 45 -4.30 7.87 37.09
N LEU A 46 -3.85 7.10 36.10
CA LEU A 46 -2.43 6.79 35.95
C LEU A 46 -1.64 8.07 35.65
N PRO A 47 -0.35 8.15 36.05
CA PRO A 47 0.52 9.25 35.62
C PRO A 47 0.57 9.36 34.10
N THR A 48 0.67 10.59 33.59
CA THR A 48 0.67 10.87 32.14
C THR A 48 1.79 10.14 31.41
N GLU A 49 2.95 10.00 32.04
CA GLU A 49 4.10 9.28 31.48
C GLU A 49 3.76 7.82 31.18
N ILE A 50 3.01 7.17 32.08
CA ILE A 50 2.57 5.79 31.91
C ILE A 50 1.54 5.68 30.79
N LEU A 51 0.63 6.66 30.69
CA LEU A 51 -0.36 6.69 29.62
C LEU A 51 0.29 6.91 28.24
N LEU A 52 1.32 7.76 28.15
CA LEU A 52 2.08 7.95 26.90
C LEU A 52 2.81 6.66 26.48
N LEU A 53 3.39 5.91 27.44
CA LEU A 53 4.00 4.61 27.16
C LEU A 53 2.97 3.57 26.67
N ILE A 54 1.78 3.55 27.28
CA ILE A 54 0.69 2.67 26.85
C ILE A 54 0.23 3.05 25.44
N ARG A 55 0.07 4.34 25.15
CA ARG A 55 -0.31 4.84 23.83
C ARG A 55 0.70 4.43 22.75
N ASP A 56 1.99 4.62 23.02
CA ASP A 56 3.08 4.25 22.10
C ASP A 56 3.07 2.74 21.80
N HIS A 57 2.98 1.91 22.84
CA HIS A 57 2.92 0.46 22.68
C HIS A 57 1.66 -0.01 21.95
N LEU A 58 0.51 0.60 22.25
CA LEU A 58 -0.75 0.35 21.57
C LEU A 58 -0.65 0.68 20.09
N PHE A 59 -0.16 1.87 19.75
CA PHE A 59 0.01 2.32 18.37
C PHE A 59 0.92 1.38 17.58
N MET A 60 2.04 0.97 18.16
CA MET A 60 2.96 0.03 17.53
C MET A 60 2.34 -1.35 17.31
N THR A 61 1.61 -1.85 18.30
CA THR A 61 0.89 -3.13 18.19
C THR A 61 -0.18 -3.07 17.10
N MET A 62 -0.97 -1.99 17.05
CA MET A 62 -2.00 -1.80 16.03
C MET A 62 -1.41 -1.72 14.63
N THR A 63 -0.32 -0.97 14.46
CA THR A 63 0.40 -0.89 13.18
C THR A 63 0.86 -2.28 12.74
N ALA A 64 1.57 -3.01 13.61
CA ALA A 64 2.06 -4.36 13.32
C ALA A 64 0.93 -5.35 12.96
N GLN A 65 -0.21 -5.29 13.65
CA GLN A 65 -1.38 -6.11 13.33
C GLN A 65 -1.95 -5.78 11.94
N LEU A 66 -2.05 -4.49 11.59
CA LEU A 66 -2.52 -4.08 10.27
C LEU A 66 -1.55 -4.55 9.17
N VAL A 67 -0.23 -4.49 9.40
CA VAL A 67 0.78 -5.05 8.49
C VAL A 67 0.53 -6.54 8.29
N GLN A 68 0.44 -7.30 9.38
CA GLN A 68 0.26 -8.75 9.31
C GLN A 68 -1.03 -9.13 8.59
N GLN A 69 -2.13 -8.41 8.82
CA GLN A 69 -3.38 -8.61 8.11
C GLN A 69 -3.24 -8.35 6.61
N SER A 70 -2.53 -7.30 6.21
CA SER A 70 -2.27 -7.00 4.82
C SER A 70 -1.39 -8.05 4.15
N VAL A 71 -0.41 -8.63 4.86
CA VAL A 71 0.42 -9.73 4.35
C VAL A 71 -0.44 -10.97 4.10
N VAL A 72 -1.23 -11.40 5.08
CA VAL A 72 -2.12 -12.57 4.94
C VAL A 72 -3.14 -12.36 3.82
N ALA A 73 -3.70 -11.16 3.70
CA ALA A 73 -4.62 -10.84 2.61
C ALA A 73 -3.94 -10.84 1.24
N LEU A 74 -2.68 -10.41 1.16
CA LEU A 74 -1.89 -10.45 -0.08
C LEU A 74 -1.60 -11.89 -0.49
N GLU A 75 -1.16 -12.74 0.44
CA GLU A 75 -0.91 -14.16 0.20
C GLU A 75 -2.18 -14.89 -0.27
N ALA A 76 -3.33 -14.61 0.35
CA ALA A 76 -4.61 -15.17 -0.08
C ALA A 76 -4.98 -14.72 -1.52
N TYR A 77 -4.71 -13.47 -1.86
CA TYR A 77 -4.91 -12.96 -3.22
C TYR A 77 -3.95 -13.64 -4.21
N GLU A 78 -2.66 -13.71 -3.92
CA GLU A 78 -1.66 -14.38 -4.76
C GLU A 78 -1.98 -15.88 -4.96
N HIS A 79 -2.43 -16.56 -3.91
CA HIS A 79 -2.89 -17.95 -3.99
C HIS A 79 -4.10 -18.09 -4.91
N SER A 80 -5.10 -17.21 -4.77
CA SER A 80 -6.28 -17.23 -5.62
C SER A 80 -5.98 -16.98 -7.10
N LEU A 81 -4.90 -16.25 -7.42
CA LEU A 81 -4.40 -16.09 -8.78
C LEU A 81 -3.75 -17.37 -9.30
N THR A 82 -2.99 -18.06 -8.46
CA THR A 82 -2.33 -19.33 -8.81
C THR A 82 -3.35 -20.43 -9.07
N ASP A 83 -4.46 -20.45 -8.32
CA ASP A 83 -5.57 -21.39 -8.51
C ASP A 83 -6.29 -21.25 -9.87
N LEU A 84 -6.11 -20.12 -10.56
CA LEU A 84 -6.63 -19.92 -11.92
C LEU A 84 -5.81 -20.66 -12.99
N LEU A 85 -4.62 -21.15 -12.65
CA LEU A 85 -3.71 -21.84 -13.55
C LEU A 85 -3.80 -23.36 -13.37
N CYS A 86 -3.65 -24.12 -14.46
CA CYS A 86 -3.43 -25.56 -14.35
C CYS A 86 -2.03 -25.85 -13.78
N SER A 87 -1.81 -27.01 -13.16
CA SER A 87 -0.52 -27.42 -12.57
C SER A 87 0.67 -27.19 -13.50
N ASP A 88 0.48 -27.49 -14.79
CA ASP A 88 1.51 -27.37 -15.81
C ASP A 88 1.85 -25.90 -16.11
N CYS A 89 0.83 -25.02 -16.14
CA CYS A 89 1.03 -23.59 -16.28
C CYS A 89 1.73 -23.00 -15.05
N THR A 90 1.39 -23.44 -13.85
CA THR A 90 2.07 -22.99 -12.62
C THR A 90 3.53 -23.41 -12.62
N ALA A 91 3.83 -24.68 -12.95
CA ALA A 91 5.20 -25.17 -13.05
C ALA A 91 6.03 -24.39 -14.09
N TYR A 92 5.45 -24.15 -15.27
CA TYR A 92 6.10 -23.36 -16.31
C TYR A 92 6.39 -21.92 -15.86
N ASN A 93 5.41 -21.22 -15.28
CA ASN A 93 5.64 -19.84 -14.84
C ASN A 93 6.64 -19.76 -13.70
N LEU A 94 6.61 -20.72 -12.77
CA LEU A 94 7.60 -20.83 -11.69
C LEU A 94 9.02 -21.02 -12.23
N GLU A 95 9.19 -21.81 -13.29
CA GLU A 95 10.50 -22.04 -13.91
C GLU A 95 11.02 -20.81 -14.68
N ILE A 96 10.14 -20.14 -15.43
CA ILE A 96 10.54 -19.04 -16.32
C ILE A 96 10.66 -17.70 -15.58
N TYR A 97 9.71 -17.40 -14.70
CA TYR A 97 9.61 -16.11 -14.02
C TYR A 97 9.97 -16.19 -12.52
N GLY A 98 10.15 -17.39 -11.98
CA GLY A 98 10.38 -17.58 -10.56
C GLY A 98 9.09 -17.52 -9.73
N PRO A 99 9.21 -17.48 -8.39
CA PRO A 99 8.08 -17.53 -7.47
C PRO A 99 7.28 -16.22 -7.39
N ASP A 100 7.74 -15.14 -8.03
CA ASP A 100 7.08 -13.84 -8.01
C ASP A 100 5.90 -13.81 -9.01
N ILE A 101 4.71 -14.10 -8.50
CA ILE A 101 3.45 -14.20 -9.26
C ILE A 101 3.14 -12.90 -10.04
N TRP A 102 3.62 -11.74 -9.57
CA TRP A 102 3.39 -10.46 -10.23
C TRP A 102 4.08 -10.36 -11.58
N GLN A 103 5.18 -11.10 -11.78
CA GLN A 103 5.86 -11.19 -13.07
C GLN A 103 5.11 -12.07 -14.08
N TRP A 104 4.26 -12.99 -13.60
CA TRP A 104 3.49 -13.90 -14.44
C TRP A 104 2.40 -13.12 -15.20
N ILE A 105 1.77 -12.14 -14.54
CA ILE A 105 0.64 -11.36 -15.07
C ILE A 105 1.06 -10.53 -16.30
N ILE A 106 2.21 -9.85 -16.23
CA ILE A 106 2.76 -9.04 -17.33
C ILE A 106 2.93 -9.89 -18.61
N SER A 107 3.34 -11.14 -18.42
CA SER A 107 3.59 -12.07 -19.53
C SER A 107 2.28 -12.57 -20.16
N LEU A 108 1.25 -12.81 -19.34
CA LEU A 108 -0.09 -13.18 -19.82
C LEU A 108 -0.74 -12.10 -20.70
N GLU A 109 -0.38 -10.83 -20.55
CA GLU A 109 -0.91 -9.75 -21.40
C GLU A 109 -0.43 -9.82 -22.84
N ARG A 110 0.88 -10.02 -23.04
CA ARG A 110 1.47 -10.22 -24.38
C ARG A 110 0.84 -11.42 -25.09
N ALA A 111 0.46 -12.39 -24.28
CA ALA A 111 -0.13 -13.65 -24.66
C ALA A 111 -1.60 -13.49 -25.11
N ARG A 112 -2.40 -12.70 -24.39
CA ARG A 112 -3.85 -12.54 -24.61
C ARG A 112 -4.23 -11.59 -25.74
N ALA A 113 -3.33 -10.73 -26.22
CA ALA A 113 -3.55 -9.94 -27.44
C ALA A 113 -3.99 -10.82 -28.63
N PHE A 114 -3.68 -12.12 -28.60
CA PHE A 114 -4.07 -13.11 -29.60
C PHE A 114 -5.43 -13.81 -29.35
N ARG A 115 -6.12 -13.55 -28.23
CA ARG A 115 -7.22 -14.43 -27.74
C ARG A 115 -8.52 -13.73 -27.30
N SER A 116 -8.73 -12.50 -27.73
CA SER A 116 -9.76 -11.57 -27.23
C SER A 116 -11.24 -11.94 -27.47
N LYS A 117 -11.62 -13.20 -27.73
CA LYS A 117 -13.02 -13.58 -27.98
C LYS A 117 -13.62 -14.64 -27.06
N LEU A 118 -12.84 -15.32 -26.21
CA LEU A 118 -13.35 -16.46 -25.43
C LEU A 118 -13.62 -16.17 -23.94
N VAL A 119 -13.04 -15.11 -23.36
CA VAL A 119 -13.02 -14.90 -21.90
C VAL A 119 -14.10 -13.94 -21.40
N GLU A 120 -14.66 -13.10 -22.28
CA GLU A 120 -15.63 -12.06 -21.89
C GLU A 120 -16.98 -12.65 -21.43
N ALA A 121 -17.29 -13.91 -21.79
CA ALA A 121 -18.53 -14.59 -21.41
C ALA A 121 -18.51 -15.22 -20.01
N GLN A 122 -17.36 -15.34 -19.34
CA GLN A 122 -17.23 -15.98 -18.02
C GLN A 122 -17.11 -15.01 -16.84
N ALA A 123 -16.93 -13.71 -17.10
CA ALA A 123 -16.71 -12.70 -16.06
C ALA A 123 -17.97 -12.30 -15.26
N THR A 124 -19.17 -12.72 -15.67
CA THR A 124 -20.43 -12.23 -15.10
C THR A 124 -21.00 -13.04 -13.93
N ARG A 125 -20.34 -14.13 -13.47
CA ARG A 125 -20.95 -15.03 -12.47
C ARG A 125 -20.12 -15.49 -11.28
N THR A 126 -18.88 -15.04 -11.13
CA THR A 126 -18.02 -15.55 -10.05
C THR A 126 -17.18 -14.43 -9.44
N ASN A 127 -17.02 -14.46 -8.11
CA ASN A 127 -16.07 -13.64 -7.32
C ASN A 127 -14.60 -13.99 -7.66
N VAL A 128 -14.30 -14.24 -8.92
CA VAL A 128 -12.96 -14.56 -9.40
C VAL A 128 -12.17 -13.25 -9.43
N PRO A 129 -11.04 -13.17 -8.73
CA PRO A 129 -10.20 -11.99 -8.75
C PRO A 129 -9.75 -11.72 -10.18
N ASN A 130 -9.90 -10.47 -10.63
CA ASN A 130 -9.39 -10.07 -11.93
C ASN A 130 -7.87 -9.92 -11.83
N PRO A 131 -7.07 -10.79 -12.48
CA PRO A 131 -5.60 -10.72 -12.40
C PRO A 131 -5.05 -9.38 -12.91
N LYS A 132 -5.83 -8.63 -13.70
CA LYS A 132 -5.43 -7.33 -14.26
C LYS A 132 -5.79 -6.13 -13.40
N GLN A 133 -6.41 -6.35 -12.25
CA GLN A 133 -6.89 -5.25 -11.42
C GLN A 133 -5.73 -4.44 -10.82
N PHE A 134 -4.59 -5.07 -10.57
CA PHE A 134 -3.46 -4.46 -9.89
C PHE A 134 -2.18 -4.60 -10.73
N VAL A 135 -1.34 -3.56 -10.66
CA VAL A 135 -0.09 -3.47 -11.43
C VAL A 135 1.04 -4.19 -10.69
N ASP A 136 1.08 -3.99 -9.38
CA ASP A 136 2.07 -4.55 -8.46
C ASP A 136 1.44 -4.76 -7.06
N ARG A 137 2.25 -5.28 -6.13
CA ARG A 137 1.88 -5.49 -4.72
C ARG A 137 1.47 -4.20 -4.00
N GLU A 138 2.07 -3.09 -4.38
CA GLU A 138 1.80 -1.79 -3.73
C GLU A 138 0.46 -1.23 -4.16
N HIS A 139 0.15 -1.28 -5.46
CA HIS A 139 -1.15 -0.87 -5.99
C HIS A 139 -2.26 -1.74 -5.40
N TRP A 140 -2.02 -3.05 -5.26
CA TRP A 140 -2.94 -3.93 -4.51
C TRP A 140 -3.13 -3.44 -3.07
N LEU A 141 -2.05 -3.10 -2.37
CA LEU A 141 -2.10 -2.64 -0.98
C LEU A 141 -2.87 -1.33 -0.85
N GLU A 142 -2.59 -0.36 -1.72
CA GLU A 142 -3.29 0.93 -1.78
C GLU A 142 -4.80 0.72 -1.96
N CYS A 143 -5.22 -0.13 -2.89
CA CYS A 143 -6.63 -0.47 -3.10
C CYS A 143 -7.24 -1.22 -1.91
N HIS A 144 -6.52 -2.20 -1.36
CA HIS A 144 -6.98 -2.99 -0.22
C HIS A 144 -7.23 -2.11 1.02
N LEU A 145 -6.28 -1.22 1.33
CA LEU A 145 -6.40 -0.30 2.44
C LEU A 145 -7.45 0.78 2.18
N SER A 146 -7.59 1.26 0.94
CA SER A 146 -8.69 2.19 0.57
C SER A 146 -10.07 1.56 0.78
N TYR A 147 -10.22 0.27 0.44
CA TYR A 147 -11.45 -0.46 0.74
C TYR A 147 -11.70 -0.56 2.26
N LYS A 148 -10.67 -0.85 3.06
CA LYS A 148 -10.78 -0.85 4.52
C LYS A 148 -11.17 0.52 5.09
N VAL A 149 -10.61 1.61 4.56
CA VAL A 149 -10.97 2.99 4.94
C VAL A 149 -12.43 3.26 4.63
N ALA A 150 -12.87 2.97 3.40
CA ALA A 150 -14.24 3.18 2.96
C ALA A 150 -15.27 2.33 3.73
N ALA A 151 -14.87 1.14 4.20
CA ALA A 151 -15.72 0.27 5.01
C ALA A 151 -15.79 0.69 6.50
N SER A 152 -14.92 1.61 6.96
CA SER A 152 -14.85 2.00 8.37
C SER A 152 -15.68 3.26 8.66
N PRO A 153 -16.83 3.15 9.36
CA PRO A 153 -17.69 4.31 9.63
C PRO A 153 -17.04 5.33 10.57
N VAL A 154 -16.13 4.90 11.45
CA VAL A 154 -15.44 5.74 12.43
C VAL A 154 -14.49 6.74 11.75
N ILE A 155 -13.84 6.30 10.66
CA ILE A 155 -12.90 7.14 9.92
C ILE A 155 -13.67 8.23 9.19
N VAL A 156 -14.78 7.87 8.52
CA VAL A 156 -15.61 8.79 7.75
C VAL A 156 -16.23 9.90 8.62
N MET A 157 -16.70 9.57 9.83
CA MET A 157 -17.29 10.56 10.72
C MET A 157 -16.25 11.51 11.33
N GLY A 158 -15.11 10.99 11.80
CA GLY A 158 -14.11 11.82 12.47
C GLY A 158 -13.39 12.82 11.57
N LEU A 159 -13.32 12.55 10.26
CA LEU A 159 -12.70 13.45 9.27
C LEU A 159 -13.62 14.58 8.80
N GLY A 160 -14.94 14.42 8.94
CA GLY A 160 -15.92 15.38 8.44
C GLY A 160 -16.00 16.68 9.25
N ASP A 161 -15.71 16.61 10.56
CA ASP A 161 -15.96 17.72 11.48
C ASP A 161 -14.85 18.79 11.48
N THR A 162 -13.62 18.46 11.10
CA THR A 162 -12.48 19.41 11.16
C THR A 162 -12.38 20.34 9.95
N TYR A 163 -13.05 20.04 8.83
CA TYR A 163 -12.98 20.86 7.60
C TYR A 163 -14.20 21.74 7.35
N SER A 164 -15.16 21.80 8.28
CA SER A 164 -16.42 22.55 8.07
C SER A 164 -16.39 23.96 8.66
N MET A 165 -15.60 24.84 8.05
CA MET A 165 -15.83 26.29 8.10
C MET A 165 -15.78 26.84 6.67
N SER A 166 -16.97 27.16 6.13
CA SER A 166 -17.17 28.05 4.98
C SER A 166 -17.05 27.46 3.55
N SER A 167 -17.95 26.57 3.15
CA SER A 167 -18.49 26.56 1.78
C SER A 167 -19.76 25.71 1.68
N ALA A 168 -20.88 26.31 1.26
CA ALA A 168 -22.20 25.65 1.11
C ALA A 168 -22.30 24.69 -0.10
N ALA A 169 -21.18 24.31 -0.70
CA ALA A 169 -21.15 23.31 -1.76
C ALA A 169 -21.10 21.91 -1.13
N ARG A 170 -22.22 21.18 -1.21
CA ARG A 170 -22.27 19.74 -0.86
C ARG A 170 -21.08 19.03 -1.53
N PRO A 171 -20.15 18.43 -0.78
CA PRO A 171 -19.11 17.62 -1.38
C PRO A 171 -19.81 16.45 -2.07
N LEU A 172 -19.65 16.34 -3.40
CA LEU A 172 -19.75 15.03 -4.05
C LEU A 172 -18.90 14.09 -3.21
N ALA A 173 -19.47 12.97 -2.76
CA ALA A 173 -18.80 11.99 -1.90
C ALA A 173 -17.51 11.52 -2.57
N SER A 174 -16.42 12.28 -2.37
CA SER A 174 -15.09 11.86 -2.74
C SER A 174 -14.82 10.69 -1.83
N SER A 175 -14.83 9.46 -2.37
CA SER A 175 -14.50 8.29 -1.57
C SER A 175 -13.16 8.55 -0.92
N ILE A 176 -13.14 8.69 0.40
CA ILE A 176 -11.91 8.84 1.17
C ILE A 176 -11.10 7.58 0.90
N ASP A 177 -10.03 7.72 0.14
CA ASP A 177 -9.08 6.65 -0.12
C ASP A 177 -7.98 6.69 0.95
N ILE A 178 -7.09 5.68 0.93
CA ILE A 178 -5.98 5.61 1.88
C ILE A 178 -5.09 6.86 1.83
N TRP A 179 -4.97 7.47 0.66
CA TRP A 179 -4.17 8.65 0.43
C TRP A 179 -4.75 9.92 1.05
N GLY A 180 -6.07 10.12 0.91
CA GLY A 180 -6.80 11.18 1.58
C GLY A 180 -6.69 11.07 3.10
N LEU A 181 -6.78 9.85 3.63
CA LEU A 181 -6.54 9.57 5.04
C LEU A 181 -5.12 9.96 5.46
N MET A 182 -4.07 9.48 4.77
CA MET A 182 -2.68 9.82 5.09
C MET A 182 -2.43 11.32 5.10
N ASN A 183 -2.92 12.04 4.09
CA ASN A 183 -2.78 13.49 4.00
C ASN A 183 -3.48 14.19 5.17
N SER A 184 -4.64 13.69 5.60
CA SER A 184 -5.33 14.26 6.77
C SER A 184 -4.55 14.01 8.05
N VAL A 185 -4.03 12.79 8.26
CA VAL A 185 -3.23 12.45 9.44
C VAL A 185 -1.97 13.31 9.48
N LEU A 186 -1.22 13.42 8.39
CA LEU A 186 -0.01 14.25 8.33
C LEU A 186 -0.29 15.73 8.62
N ARG A 187 -1.45 16.25 8.20
CA ARG A 187 -1.86 17.63 8.51
C ARG A 187 -2.09 17.88 9.99
N GLU A 188 -2.44 16.87 10.79
CA GLU A 188 -2.51 16.98 12.26
C GLU A 188 -1.12 17.24 12.89
N PHE A 189 -0.06 16.94 12.16
CA PHE A 189 1.33 17.17 12.54
C PHE A 189 2.00 18.32 11.77
N ASP A 190 1.22 19.18 11.10
CA ASP A 190 1.73 20.25 10.22
C ASP A 190 2.69 19.72 9.14
N CYS A 191 2.42 18.52 8.62
CA CYS A 191 3.20 17.86 7.59
C CYS A 191 2.37 17.52 6.34
N GLU A 192 3.04 17.29 5.22
CA GLU A 192 2.46 16.78 3.98
C GLU A 192 3.40 15.77 3.31
N ALA A 193 2.81 14.82 2.57
CA ALA A 193 3.56 13.86 1.77
C ALA A 193 3.77 14.42 0.36
N VAL A 194 5.03 14.56 -0.04
CA VAL A 194 5.39 14.94 -1.42
C VAL A 194 5.36 13.68 -2.28
N ARG A 195 4.50 13.71 -3.31
CA ARG A 195 4.53 12.71 -4.38
C ARG A 195 5.52 13.17 -5.44
N GLU A 196 6.44 12.29 -5.83
CA GLU A 196 7.26 12.56 -6.99
C GLU A 196 6.35 12.61 -8.23
N PRO A 197 6.52 13.59 -9.15
CA PRO A 197 5.68 13.73 -10.34
C PRO A 197 5.63 12.47 -11.21
N GLU A 198 6.70 11.67 -11.16
CA GLU A 198 6.86 10.41 -11.88
C GLU A 198 5.83 9.35 -11.44
N ASP A 199 5.46 9.34 -10.15
CA ASP A 199 4.46 8.40 -9.62
C ASP A 199 3.07 8.68 -10.22
N VAL A 200 2.72 9.96 -10.41
CA VAL A 200 1.41 10.38 -10.95
C VAL A 200 1.26 9.97 -12.41
N MET A 201 2.34 10.11 -13.20
CA MET A 201 2.36 9.75 -14.62
C MET A 201 2.32 8.23 -14.84
N CYS A 202 3.00 7.44 -14.00
CA CYS A 202 3.02 5.98 -14.13
C CYS A 202 1.63 5.35 -13.94
N THR A 203 0.82 5.86 -13.00
CA THR A 203 -0.57 5.38 -12.83
C THR A 203 -1.43 5.52 -14.10
N LEU A 204 -1.13 6.49 -14.97
CA LEU A 204 -1.91 6.74 -16.19
C LEU A 204 -1.32 6.07 -17.45
N GLN A 205 -0.03 5.74 -17.48
CA GLN A 205 0.66 5.26 -18.70
C GLN A 205 1.09 3.79 -18.69
N CYS A 206 0.98 3.05 -17.58
CA CYS A 206 1.45 1.66 -17.51
C CYS A 206 0.59 0.64 -18.29
N VAL A 207 -0.53 1.04 -18.90
CA VAL A 207 -1.32 0.16 -19.77
C VAL A 207 -0.70 0.14 -21.18
N GLY A 208 0.36 -0.65 -21.38
CA GLY A 208 0.70 -1.14 -22.73
C GLY A 208 2.17 -1.04 -23.19
N ARG A 209 3.06 -0.36 -22.47
CA ARG A 209 4.51 -0.40 -22.77
C ARG A 209 5.22 -0.97 -21.55
N GLY A 210 5.74 -2.18 -21.65
CA GLY A 210 6.39 -2.92 -20.57
C GLY A 210 7.72 -2.33 -20.07
N GLN A 211 7.75 -1.02 -19.83
CA GLN A 211 8.84 -0.32 -19.19
C GLN A 211 8.60 -0.38 -17.68
N ILE A 212 9.37 -1.23 -17.02
CA ILE A 212 9.38 -1.34 -15.56
C ILE A 212 10.21 -0.15 -15.05
N CYS A 213 9.56 0.99 -14.79
CA CYS A 213 10.20 2.05 -14.03
C CYS A 213 10.38 1.55 -12.60
N PRO A 214 11.58 1.64 -12.01
CA PRO A 214 11.79 1.30 -10.61
C PRO A 214 11.02 2.33 -9.76
N LYS A 215 9.78 1.99 -9.41
CA LYS A 215 8.95 2.81 -8.55
C LYS A 215 9.68 2.98 -7.21
N ARG A 216 9.81 4.22 -6.75
CA ARG A 216 10.37 4.47 -5.42
C ARG A 216 9.30 4.11 -4.40
N ASN A 217 9.63 3.17 -3.52
CA ASN A 217 8.73 2.73 -2.43
C ASN A 217 8.76 3.69 -1.24
N TYR A 218 9.46 4.83 -1.38
CA TYR A 218 9.66 5.85 -0.37
C TYR A 218 8.98 7.14 -0.79
N MET A 219 8.54 7.91 0.19
CA MET A 219 8.00 9.27 0.04
C MET A 219 8.73 10.20 0.97
N GLN A 220 8.77 11.47 0.58
CA GLN A 220 9.25 12.53 1.45
C GLN A 220 8.07 13.12 2.22
N VAL A 221 8.19 13.15 3.54
CA VAL A 221 7.32 13.93 4.42
C VAL A 221 8.02 15.25 4.70
N ILE A 222 7.35 16.35 4.40
CA ILE A 222 7.86 17.71 4.60
C ILE A 222 6.89 18.48 5.50
N PRO A 223 7.37 19.49 6.24
CA PRO A 223 6.49 20.38 6.99
C PRO A 223 5.69 21.27 6.03
N VAL A 224 4.43 21.55 6.37
CA VAL A 224 3.56 22.47 5.62
C VAL A 224 4.11 23.88 5.77
N GLN A 225 4.39 24.53 4.65
CA GLN A 225 4.84 25.93 4.66
C GLN A 225 3.65 26.85 5.01
N GLN A 226 3.61 27.33 6.26
CA GLN A 226 2.64 28.33 6.66
C GLN A 226 3.06 29.71 6.12
N HIS A 227 2.15 30.41 5.43
CA HIS A 227 2.40 31.72 4.78
C HIS A 227 2.58 32.91 5.75
N HIS A 228 2.94 32.68 7.00
CA HIS A 228 3.06 33.76 7.98
C HIS A 228 4.41 34.48 7.88
N LYS A 229 4.40 35.79 8.17
CA LYS A 229 5.57 36.69 8.19
C LYS A 229 6.49 36.39 9.39
N VAL A 230 6.92 35.14 9.52
CA VAL A 230 7.82 34.67 10.57
C VAL A 230 9.25 34.72 10.03
N THR A 231 10.23 34.91 10.91
CA THR A 231 11.64 34.90 10.50
C THR A 231 12.05 33.50 10.01
N GLN A 232 13.02 33.41 9.10
CA GLN A 232 13.45 32.12 8.53
C GLN A 232 13.95 31.14 9.61
N GLU A 233 14.62 31.64 10.65
CA GLU A 233 15.17 30.81 11.73
C GLU A 233 14.07 30.18 12.59
N ASP A 234 13.02 30.95 12.90
CA ASP A 234 11.86 30.43 13.64
C ASP A 234 11.09 29.38 12.81
N LEU A 235 11.02 29.56 11.49
CA LEU A 235 10.39 28.60 10.58
C LEU A 235 11.13 27.27 10.54
N ASP A 236 12.46 27.30 10.47
CA ASP A 236 13.29 26.09 10.44
C ASP A 236 13.16 25.28 11.75
N GLY A 237 13.07 25.97 12.90
CA GLY A 237 12.82 25.35 14.20
C GLY A 237 11.45 24.68 14.28
N LEU A 238 10.39 25.37 13.87
CA LEU A 238 9.02 24.82 13.85
C LEU A 238 8.90 23.63 12.90
N ALA A 239 9.50 23.72 11.71
CA ALA A 239 9.58 22.65 10.74
C ALA A 239 10.21 21.38 11.33
N GLN A 240 11.32 21.52 12.06
CA GLN A 240 12.00 20.39 12.68
C GLN A 240 11.17 19.78 13.81
N VAL A 241 10.47 20.60 14.61
CA VAL A 241 9.58 20.12 15.67
C VAL A 241 8.39 19.33 15.09
N ALA A 242 7.76 19.85 14.02
CA ALA A 242 6.67 19.18 13.32
C ALA A 242 7.09 17.80 12.79
N LEU A 243 8.21 17.74 12.06
CA LEU A 243 8.77 16.50 11.55
C LEU A 243 9.16 15.51 12.64
N HIS A 244 9.81 15.98 13.71
CA HIS A 244 10.18 15.14 14.84
C HIS A 244 8.95 14.55 15.53
N ARG A 245 7.89 15.36 15.69
CA ARG A 245 6.63 14.91 16.26
C ARG A 245 5.95 13.86 15.37
N ALA A 246 5.85 14.12 14.08
CA ALA A 246 5.29 13.15 13.12
C ALA A 246 6.10 11.84 13.13
N SER A 247 7.43 11.94 13.11
CA SER A 247 8.33 10.77 13.11
C SER A 247 8.15 9.91 14.36
N ARG A 248 8.06 10.55 15.54
CA ARG A 248 7.88 9.86 16.82
C ARG A 248 6.48 9.26 16.93
N ASP A 249 5.45 10.08 16.73
CA ASP A 249 4.06 9.72 17.05
C ASP A 249 3.46 8.75 16.02
N LEU A 250 3.92 8.79 14.77
CA LEU A 250 3.57 7.81 13.74
C LEU A 250 4.61 6.70 13.58
N CYS A 251 5.66 6.72 14.42
CA CYS A 251 6.75 5.75 14.43
C CYS A 251 7.39 5.52 13.04
N LEU A 252 7.57 6.60 12.27
CA LEU A 252 8.05 6.54 10.88
C LEU A 252 9.49 6.05 10.74
N SER A 253 10.25 6.07 11.84
CA SER A 253 11.63 5.56 11.89
C SER A 253 11.73 4.04 12.09
N SER A 254 10.62 3.35 12.37
CA SER A 254 10.65 1.89 12.56
C SER A 254 10.97 1.20 11.24
N GLU A 255 11.89 0.24 11.28
CA GLU A 255 12.12 -0.66 10.15
C GLU A 255 10.84 -1.42 9.84
N TYR A 256 10.34 -1.23 8.62
CA TYR A 256 9.15 -1.89 8.14
C TYR A 256 9.54 -3.23 7.50
N PRO A 257 8.76 -4.31 7.67
CA PRO A 257 9.07 -5.58 7.03
C PRO A 257 9.26 -5.42 5.52
N GLU A 258 10.38 -5.89 4.96
CA GLU A 258 10.72 -5.77 3.53
C GLU A 258 9.75 -6.54 2.59
N ILE A 259 8.62 -7.08 3.09
CA ILE A 259 7.69 -7.96 2.35
C ILE A 259 7.11 -7.28 1.09
N TYR A 260 6.96 -5.96 1.12
CA TYR A 260 6.47 -5.16 -0.02
C TYR A 260 7.60 -4.62 -0.91
N ASN A 261 8.83 -4.62 -0.42
CA ASN A 261 9.97 -4.31 -1.26
C ASN A 261 10.23 -5.54 -2.13
N THR A 262 9.89 -5.43 -3.41
CA THR A 262 10.38 -6.31 -4.48
C THR A 262 11.89 -6.11 -4.64
N ARG A 263 12.66 -6.37 -3.58
CA ARG A 263 14.09 -6.57 -3.72
C ARG A 263 14.20 -7.84 -4.54
N ARG A 264 14.49 -7.66 -5.83
CA ARG A 264 14.87 -8.76 -6.73
C ARG A 264 15.95 -9.51 -5.99
N HIS A 265 15.59 -10.64 -5.37
CA HIS A 265 16.60 -11.63 -5.05
C HIS A 265 17.28 -11.88 -6.37
N HIS A 266 18.55 -11.48 -6.46
CA HIS A 266 19.40 -11.84 -7.58
C HIS A 266 19.37 -13.36 -7.61
N ILE A 267 18.46 -13.91 -8.42
CA ILE A 267 18.46 -15.32 -8.74
C ILE A 267 19.78 -15.49 -9.45
N SER A 268 20.76 -16.01 -8.72
CA SER A 268 22.02 -16.46 -9.30
C SER A 268 21.62 -17.54 -10.27
N SER A 269 21.49 -17.15 -11.53
CA SER A 269 21.13 -18.02 -12.64
C SER A 269 22.28 -19.00 -12.84
N SER A 270 22.33 -20.04 -12.02
CA SER A 270 22.99 -21.27 -12.39
C SER A 270 22.10 -21.92 -13.44
N ALA A 271 22.29 -21.51 -14.70
CA ALA A 271 21.63 -22.06 -15.88
C ALA A 271 21.99 -23.55 -16.04
N GLY A 272 21.35 -24.40 -15.24
CA GLY A 272 21.27 -25.83 -15.48
C GLY A 272 20.44 -26.03 -16.73
N ARG A 273 21.09 -26.48 -17.81
CA ARG A 273 20.48 -26.72 -19.13
C ARG A 273 19.50 -27.90 -19.01
N LEU A 274 18.27 -27.66 -18.58
CA LEU A 274 17.24 -28.70 -18.49
C LEU A 274 16.72 -29.05 -19.88
N ARG A 275 16.77 -30.35 -20.18
CA ARG A 275 16.39 -30.95 -21.46
C ARG A 275 14.92 -31.34 -21.38
N TRP A 276 14.04 -30.57 -22.03
CA TRP A 276 12.63 -30.90 -22.13
C TRP A 276 12.47 -32.22 -22.89
N SER A 277 12.03 -33.26 -22.18
CA SER A 277 11.67 -34.53 -22.79
C SER A 277 10.33 -34.34 -23.48
N VAL A 278 10.30 -34.51 -24.81
CA VAL A 278 9.10 -34.38 -25.63
C VAL A 278 8.05 -35.39 -25.15
N PHE A 279 7.01 -34.91 -24.47
CA PHE A 279 5.87 -35.74 -24.05
C PHE A 279 4.96 -36.03 -25.25
N GLN A 280 5.10 -37.22 -25.83
CA GLN A 280 4.10 -37.83 -26.72
C GLN A 280 3.22 -38.79 -25.91
N GLY A 281 1.94 -38.46 -25.66
CA GLY A 281 1.08 -39.41 -24.94
C GLY A 281 -0.38 -39.00 -24.67
N ARG A 282 -1.26 -39.30 -25.62
CA ARG A 282 -2.69 -39.72 -25.52
C ARG A 282 -3.62 -39.02 -24.50
N GLY A 283 -4.52 -38.20 -25.05
CA GLY A 283 -5.96 -38.26 -24.77
C GLY A 283 -6.44 -38.01 -23.33
N LEU A 284 -6.27 -36.81 -22.80
CA LEU A 284 -7.02 -36.33 -21.63
C LEU A 284 -7.83 -35.07 -21.97
N LYS A 285 -9.05 -35.03 -21.43
CA LYS A 285 -10.02 -33.92 -21.57
C LYS A 285 -9.36 -32.59 -21.18
N VAL A 286 -9.29 -31.70 -22.17
CA VAL A 286 -8.66 -30.38 -22.08
C VAL A 286 -9.48 -29.46 -21.17
N LYS A 287 -9.15 -29.42 -19.88
CA LYS A 287 -9.28 -28.19 -19.09
C LYS A 287 -8.15 -27.27 -19.57
N ILE A 288 -8.53 -26.18 -20.22
CA ILE A 288 -7.74 -25.00 -20.63
C ILE A 288 -6.23 -25.06 -20.28
N CYS A 289 -5.46 -25.93 -20.94
CA CYS A 289 -4.00 -25.78 -21.07
C CYS A 289 -3.62 -25.62 -22.57
N GLN A 290 -4.59 -25.51 -23.48
CA GLN A 290 -4.33 -25.05 -24.84
C GLN A 290 -4.42 -23.53 -24.85
N ALA A 291 -3.32 -22.84 -24.59
CA ALA A 291 -2.57 -22.08 -25.58
C ALA A 291 -1.86 -20.93 -24.88
N LEU A 292 -0.54 -21.04 -24.79
CA LEU A 292 0.49 -20.03 -25.12
C LEU A 292 1.88 -20.72 -25.05
N PRO A 293 2.85 -20.32 -25.88
CA PRO A 293 3.08 -21.01 -27.14
C PRO A 293 4.36 -21.85 -27.14
N LEU A 294 4.28 -23.03 -27.76
CA LEU A 294 5.42 -23.80 -28.27
C LEU A 294 6.12 -23.12 -29.48
N LEU A 295 6.09 -21.79 -29.59
CA LEU A 295 6.71 -21.01 -30.69
C LEU A 295 7.94 -20.23 -30.21
N TYR A 296 8.84 -20.89 -29.48
CA TYR A 296 10.19 -20.36 -29.26
C TYR A 296 11.31 -21.34 -29.66
N PHE A 297 10.97 -22.43 -30.38
CA PHE A 297 11.97 -23.40 -30.90
C PHE A 297 11.86 -23.68 -32.41
N ALA A 298 11.29 -22.75 -33.18
CA ALA A 298 11.36 -22.81 -34.64
C ALA A 298 11.59 -21.42 -35.25
N LEU A 299 12.75 -20.85 -34.95
CA LEU A 299 13.50 -19.92 -35.81
C LEU A 299 14.99 -20.20 -35.60
#